data_AF-A0AAV1PQ07-F1
#
_entry.id   AF-A0AAV1PQ07-F1
#
_cell.length_a   1.000
_cell.length_b   1.000
_cell.length_c   1.000
_cell.angle_alpha   90.00
_cell.angle_beta   90.00
_cell.angle_gamma   90.00
#
_symmetry.space_group_name_H-M   'P 1'
#
loop_
_entity.id
_entity.type
_entity.pdbx_description
1 polymer ?
#
loop_
_entity_poly.entity_id
_entity_poly.type
_entity_poly.pdbx_seq_one_letter_code
_entity_poly.pdbx_strand_id
1 'polypeptide(L)'
;MSANSAIIKFGFTLHKEFIQGGKRKHSAVCKFCKVLLTETAGTTSNFYRHLERKHRDRFLDYKAGQQTDATQPTISSFAQKVQLYSLQSPRQQAI
;
A
#
# COMPACT_ATOMS: atom_id res chain seq x y z
N MET A 1 4.97 -12.17 0.57
CA MET A 1 3.84 -11.44 -0.03
C MET A 1 4.29 -10.75 -1.33
N SER A 2 4.35 -11.45 -2.47
CA SER A 2 5.02 -10.87 -3.66
C SER A 2 4.28 -11.03 -5.01
N ALA A 3 3.35 -11.98 -5.17
CA ALA A 3 2.62 -12.17 -6.45
C ALA A 3 1.17 -11.62 -6.51
N ASN A 4 0.64 -11.09 -5.40
CA ASN A 4 -0.79 -10.78 -5.26
C ASN A 4 -1.11 -9.29 -5.04
N SER A 5 -0.24 -8.37 -5.42
CA SER A 5 -0.56 -6.95 -5.28
C SER A 5 -1.67 -6.55 -6.26
N ALA A 6 -2.69 -5.85 -5.73
CA ALA A 6 -3.87 -5.44 -6.50
C ALA A 6 -3.49 -4.62 -7.75
N ILE A 7 -2.45 -3.79 -7.64
CA ILE A 7 -1.98 -2.96 -8.75
C ILE A 7 -1.32 -3.74 -9.88
N ILE A 8 -0.58 -4.80 -9.57
CA ILE A 8 0.02 -5.68 -10.59
C ILE A 8 -1.10 -6.41 -11.33
N LYS A 9 -2.11 -6.94 -10.62
CA LYS A 9 -3.28 -7.58 -11.24
C LYS A 9 -4.05 -6.63 -12.15
N PHE A 10 -4.22 -5.38 -11.71
CA PHE A 10 -4.90 -4.34 -12.49
C PHE A 10 -4.16 -4.03 -13.80
N GLY A 11 -2.93 -3.53 -13.70
CA GLY A 11 -2.26 -2.88 -14.83
C GLY A 11 -1.20 -3.71 -15.56
N PHE A 12 -0.86 -4.91 -15.07
CA PHE A 12 0.33 -5.64 -15.54
C PHE A 12 0.06 -7.11 -15.86
N THR A 13 0.87 -7.65 -16.76
CA THR A 13 0.84 -9.04 -17.26
C THR A 13 2.23 -9.65 -17.21
N LEU A 14 2.30 -10.98 -17.32
CA LEU A 14 3.58 -11.72 -17.34
C LEU A 14 4.45 -11.41 -16.13
N HIS A 15 3.84 -11.33 -14.94
CA HIS A 15 4.57 -11.13 -13.70
C HIS A 15 5.45 -12.36 -13.42
N LYS A 16 6.74 -12.12 -13.19
CA LYS A 16 7.75 -13.15 -12.93
C LYS A 16 8.65 -12.68 -11.79
N GLU A 17 8.91 -13.57 -10.86
CA GLU A 17 9.88 -13.35 -9.78
C GLU A 17 11.18 -14.09 -10.09
N PHE A 18 12.32 -13.46 -9.79
CA PHE A 18 13.64 -14.04 -10.05
C PHE A 18 14.67 -13.48 -9.09
N ILE A 19 15.80 -14.17 -8.97
CA ILE A 19 16.93 -13.71 -8.15
C ILE A 19 17.98 -13.11 -9.10
N GLN A 20 18.39 -11.87 -8.83
CA GLN A 20 19.45 -11.20 -9.58
C GLN A 20 20.44 -10.58 -8.60
N GLY A 21 21.68 -11.07 -8.60
CA GLY A 21 22.74 -10.58 -7.72
C GLY A 21 22.43 -10.77 -6.23
N GLY A 22 21.89 -11.95 -5.86
CA GLY A 22 21.52 -12.28 -4.47
C GLY A 22 20.27 -11.58 -3.94
N LYS A 23 19.65 -10.69 -4.72
CA LYS A 23 18.40 -10.00 -4.35
C LYS A 23 17.22 -10.58 -5.11
N ARG A 24 16.10 -10.77 -4.41
CA ARG A 24 14.82 -11.13 -5.03
C ARG A 24 14.26 -9.92 -5.78
N LYS A 25 13.96 -10.10 -7.04
CA LYS A 25 13.34 -9.11 -7.93
C LYS A 25 12.09 -9.71 -8.55
N HIS A 26 11.27 -8.83 -9.12
CA HIS A 26 10.17 -9.22 -9.96
C HIS A 26 10.07 -8.27 -11.13
N SER A 27 9.56 -8.80 -12.24
CA SER A 27 9.28 -8.03 -13.44
C SER A 27 7.86 -8.28 -13.90
N ALA A 28 7.24 -7.28 -14.51
CA ALA A 28 5.97 -7.44 -15.19
C ALA A 28 5.88 -6.45 -16.36
N VAL A 29 5.05 -6.79 -17.34
CA VAL A 29 4.81 -6.00 -18.55
C VAL A 29 3.53 -5.20 -18.38
N CYS A 30 3.58 -3.90 -18.63
CA CYS A 30 2.38 -3.05 -18.58
C CYS A 30 1.40 -3.46 -19.69
N LYS A 31 0.12 -3.63 -19.35
CA LYS A 31 -0.94 -3.97 -20.31
C LYS A 31 -1.18 -2.85 -21.34
N PHE A 32 -0.95 -1.60 -20.95
CA PHE A 32 -1.33 -0.42 -21.72
C PHE A 32 -0.23 0.07 -22.66
N CYS A 33 1.03 0.10 -22.20
CA CYS A 33 2.17 0.54 -23.02
C CYS A 33 3.18 -0.57 -23.35
N LYS A 34 2.95 -1.81 -22.89
CA LYS A 34 3.82 -2.98 -23.13
C LYS A 34 5.27 -2.82 -22.64
N VAL A 35 5.55 -1.83 -21.78
CA VAL A 35 6.85 -1.63 -21.16
C VAL A 35 7.10 -2.69 -20.09
N LEU A 36 8.28 -3.31 -20.13
CA LEU A 36 8.76 -4.19 -19.07
C LEU A 36 9.31 -3.36 -17.91
N LEU A 37 8.79 -3.58 -16.71
CA LEU A 37 9.29 -2.98 -15.48
C LEU A 37 9.88 -4.06 -14.59
N THR A 38 10.96 -3.71 -13.90
CA THR A 38 11.62 -4.57 -12.92
C THR A 38 11.77 -3.81 -11.62
N GLU A 39 11.42 -4.44 -10.51
CA GLU A 39 11.52 -3.89 -9.16
C GLU A 39 12.02 -4.97 -8.19
N THR A 40 12.45 -4.56 -7.00
CA THR A 40 12.78 -5.48 -5.91
C THR A 40 11.51 -6.18 -5.43
N ALA A 41 11.57 -7.50 -5.23
CA ALA A 41 10.43 -8.27 -4.77
C ALA A 41 9.96 -7.78 -3.40
N GLY A 42 8.63 -7.65 -3.22
CA GLY A 42 8.00 -7.11 -2.01
C GLY A 42 7.63 -5.63 -2.08
N THR A 43 8.08 -4.90 -3.10
CA THR A 43 7.66 -3.51 -3.36
C THR A 43 6.84 -3.42 -4.64
N THR A 44 6.00 -2.39 -4.76
CA THR A 44 5.20 -2.14 -5.98
C THR A 44 5.23 -0.68 -6.41
N SER A 45 6.18 0.09 -5.87
CA SER A 45 6.26 1.54 -6.02
C SER A 45 6.58 1.93 -7.45
N ASN A 46 7.41 1.16 -8.17
CA ASN A 46 7.69 1.42 -9.58
C ASN A 46 6.46 1.13 -10.46
N PHE A 47 5.74 0.04 -10.21
CA PHE A 47 4.50 -0.27 -10.93
C PHE A 47 3.43 0.81 -10.70
N TYR A 48 3.29 1.27 -9.45
CA TYR A 48 2.38 2.34 -9.08
C TYR A 48 2.69 3.65 -9.79
N ARG A 49 3.94 4.11 -9.66
CA ARG A 49 4.42 5.36 -10.27
C ARG A 49 4.38 5.30 -11.80
N HIS A 50 4.58 4.12 -12.39
CA HIS A 50 4.43 3.94 -13.83
C HIS A 50 3.00 4.22 -14.30
N LEU A 51 2.00 3.62 -13.64
CA LEU A 51 0.60 3.87 -13.97
C LEU A 51 0.24 5.34 -13.73
N GLU A 52 0.64 5.92 -12.60
CA GLU A 52 0.37 7.33 -12.28
C GLU A 52 0.89 8.31 -13.35
N ARG A 53 2.11 8.08 -13.86
CA ARG A 53 2.77 9.00 -14.79
C ARG A 53 2.45 8.75 -16.25
N LYS A 54 2.29 7.48 -16.65
CA LYS A 54 2.10 7.08 -18.07
C LYS A 54 0.65 6.78 -18.41
N HIS A 55 -0.17 6.43 -17.42
CA HIS A 55 -1.54 5.98 -17.59
C HIS A 55 -2.44 6.62 -16.52
N ARG A 56 -2.40 7.95 -16.40
CA ARG A 56 -3.08 8.72 -15.35
C ARG A 56 -4.56 8.37 -15.24
N ASP A 57 -5.27 8.31 -16.36
CA ASP A 57 -6.71 8.01 -16.37
C ASP A 57 -6.99 6.61 -15.79
N ARG A 58 -6.21 5.60 -16.21
CA ARG A 58 -6.33 4.22 -15.68
C ARG A 58 -5.96 4.14 -14.21
N PHE A 59 -5.01 4.97 -13.77
CA PHE A 59 -4.62 5.04 -12.38
C PHE A 59 -5.72 5.66 -11.51
N LEU A 60 -6.45 6.67 -12.03
CA LEU A 60 -7.62 7.23 -11.35
C LEU A 60 -8.76 6.20 -11.25
N ASP A 61 -9.03 5.45 -12.32
CA ASP A 61 -10.00 4.34 -12.32
C ASP A 61 -9.65 3.31 -11.22
N TYR A 62 -8.38 2.92 -11.14
CA TYR A 62 -7.89 2.02 -10.11
C TYR A 62 -8.10 2.57 -8.70
N LYS A 63 -7.82 3.86 -8.47
CA LYS A 63 -7.99 4.50 -7.16
C LYS A 63 -9.45 4.61 -6.75
N ALA A 64 -10.35 4.92 -7.69
CA ALA A 64 -11.78 4.99 -7.42
C ALA A 64 -12.33 3.64 -6.96
N GLY A 65 -11.89 2.54 -7.58
CA GLY A 65 -12.29 1.18 -7.20
C GLY A 65 -11.69 0.65 -5.88
N GLN A 66 -10.79 1.39 -5.22
CA GLN A 66 -10.19 0.99 -3.94
C GLN A 66 -10.86 1.68 -2.73
N GLN A 67 -11.76 2.64 -2.94
CA GLN A 67 -12.41 3.40 -1.86
C GLN A 67 -13.63 2.69 -1.25
N THR A 68 -14.07 1.57 -1.82
CA THR A 68 -15.29 0.87 -1.37
C THR A 68 -15.10 -0.01 -0.12
N ASP A 69 -13.85 -0.25 0.30
CA ASP A 69 -13.53 -1.13 1.45
C ASP A 69 -12.82 -0.40 2.61
N ALA A 70 -12.89 0.93 2.64
CA ALA A 70 -12.36 1.73 3.75
C ALA A 70 -13.36 1.80 4.91
N THR A 71 -13.80 0.66 5.43
CA THR A 71 -14.28 0.59 6.83
C THR A 71 -13.03 0.61 7.72
N GLN A 72 -12.28 1.71 7.69
CA GLN A 72 -11.36 1.94 8.79
C GLN A 72 -12.24 2.27 10.00
N PRO A 73 -12.18 1.48 11.08
CA PRO A 73 -12.88 1.84 12.31
C PRO A 73 -12.43 3.24 12.74
N THR A 74 -13.38 4.17 12.85
CA THR A 74 -13.12 5.54 13.26
C THR A 74 -12.43 5.51 14.64
N ILE A 75 -11.51 6.43 14.93
CA ILE A 75 -10.80 6.51 16.23
C ILE A 75 -11.78 6.46 17.43
N SER A 76 -13.01 6.96 17.25
CA SER A 76 -14.10 6.87 18.21
C SER A 76 -14.43 5.44 18.68
N SER A 77 -14.26 4.41 17.85
CA SER A 77 -14.45 3.01 18.25
C SER A 77 -13.37 2.50 19.20
N PHE A 78 -12.20 3.17 19.26
CA PHE A 78 -11.10 2.82 20.17
C PHE A 78 -11.06 3.71 21.42
N ALA A 79 -11.57 4.94 21.35
CA ALA A 79 -11.45 5.94 22.42
C ALA A 79 -12.59 5.88 23.46
N GLN A 80 -13.16 4.71 23.77
CA GLN A 80 -14.24 4.59 24.75
C GLN A 80 -13.81 4.79 26.22
N LYS A 81 -12.50 4.83 26.51
CA LYS A 81 -11.99 5.03 27.87
C LYS A 81 -10.73 5.90 27.89
N VAL A 82 -10.85 7.17 27.51
CA VAL A 82 -9.90 8.16 28.05
C VAL A 82 -10.35 8.42 29.49
N GLN A 83 -9.75 7.71 30.45
CA GLN A 83 -9.90 8.07 31.85
C GLN A 83 -9.31 9.46 32.01
N LEU A 84 -10.17 10.47 32.17
CA LEU A 84 -9.77 11.80 32.62
C LEU A 84 -8.96 11.60 33.90
N TYR A 85 -7.64 11.80 33.82
CA TYR A 85 -6.78 11.70 34.98
C TYR A 85 -7.26 12.75 35.99
N SER A 86 -7.80 12.29 37.12
CA SER A 86 -8.20 13.18 38.21
C SER A 86 -6.97 13.95 38.71
N LEU A 87 -7.10 15.27 38.79
CA LEU A 87 -6.07 16.19 39.30
C LEU A 87 -5.71 15.95 40.78
N GLN A 88 -6.34 14.97 41.44
CA GLN A 88 -6.13 14.60 42.84
C GLN A 88 -5.43 13.24 43.01
N SER A 89 -4.70 12.75 41.99
CA SER A 89 -3.90 11.53 42.13
C SER A 89 -2.78 11.73 43.17
N PRO A 90 -2.73 10.94 44.27
CA PRO A 90 -1.69 11.05 45.30
C PRO A 90 -0.28 10.78 44.77
N ARG A 91 -0.17 10.16 43.58
CA ARG A 91 1.10 9.81 42.94
C ARG A 91 1.92 11.01 42.45
N GLN A 92 1.34 12.21 42.43
CA GLN A 92 2.02 13.44 42.02
C GLN A 92 2.51 14.31 43.19
N GLN A 93 2.23 13.94 44.45
CA GLN A 93 2.61 14.73 45.63
C GLN A 93 3.93 14.28 46.28
N ALA A 94 4.66 13.35 45.66
CA ALA A 94 6.00 13.00 46.08
C ALA A 94 7.03 13.79 45.25
N ILE A 95 7.17 15.08 45.55
CA ILE A 95 8.38 15.87 45.30
C ILE A 95 8.80 16.45 46.64
#